data_AF-A0A7W0HBT3-F1
#
_entry.id   AF-A0A7W0HBT3-F1
#
_cell.length_a   1.000
_cell.length_b   1.000
_cell.length_c   1.000
_cell.angle_alpha   90.00
_cell.angle_beta   90.00
_cell.angle_gamma   90.00
#
_symmetry.space_group_name_H-M   'P 1'
#
loop_
_entity.id
_entity.type
_entity.pdbx_description
1 polymer ?
#
loop_
_entity_poly.entity_id
_entity_poly.type
_entity_poly.pdbx_seq_one_letter_code
_entity_poly.pdbx_strand_id
1 'polypeptide(L)'
;MADDAPRDEESPETLPAVPASLEPATREPDVQPLGNPAVDVTMAALKGLAGMVPFAGVAIEVAEALEARKQERRLRYVEESVKRLRGQAEDVERRLRGDSGLSELWLRGFQASGEARWSDKIHALAAVVEAAATGDRLDASSGHVMMGVIEDLEPLHVQVLLDVYAEAQREPARQEVGRPDWQGLGRKTSRSDPILTVTCSAS
;
A
#
# COMPACT_ATOMS: atom_id res chain seq x y z
N MET A 1 -50.82 15.86 17.29
CA MET A 1 -51.31 15.95 18.68
C MET A 1 -50.71 14.75 19.39
N ALA A 2 -49.89 15.02 20.41
CA ALA A 2 -49.02 14.10 21.17
C ALA A 2 -47.88 13.46 20.34
N ASP A 3 -46.65 13.31 20.81
CA ASP A 3 -46.12 13.38 22.17
C ASP A 3 -44.70 13.96 22.15
N ASP A 4 -44.44 14.86 23.10
CA ASP A 4 -43.25 15.70 23.24
C ASP A 4 -42.39 15.04 24.32
N ALA A 5 -41.29 14.37 23.93
CA ALA A 5 -40.41 13.67 24.85
C ALA A 5 -39.28 14.60 25.32
N PRO A 6 -39.00 14.67 26.63
CA PRO A 6 -38.06 15.63 27.21
C PRO A 6 -36.59 15.21 27.04
N ARG A 7 -35.75 16.26 27.02
CA ARG A 7 -34.29 16.30 26.97
C ARG A 7 -33.61 15.50 28.07
N ASP A 8 -32.54 14.80 27.71
CA ASP A 8 -31.41 14.54 28.60
C ASP A 8 -30.31 15.57 28.31
N GLU A 9 -30.27 16.61 29.15
CA GLU A 9 -29.16 17.54 29.27
C GLU A 9 -28.05 16.87 30.10
N GLU A 10 -27.13 16.17 29.43
CA GLU A 10 -25.91 15.72 30.09
C GLU A 10 -25.05 16.93 30.45
N SER A 11 -24.79 17.02 31.75
CA SER A 11 -24.10 18.12 32.43
C SER A 11 -22.64 18.25 31.97
N PRO A 12 -22.12 19.48 31.82
CA PRO A 12 -20.72 19.71 31.52
C PRO A 12 -19.84 19.25 32.69
N GLU A 13 -19.03 18.23 32.41
CA GLU A 13 -18.00 17.72 33.30
C GLU A 13 -17.04 18.87 33.67
N THR A 14 -17.13 19.28 34.92
CA THR A 14 -16.35 20.37 35.49
C THR A 14 -14.92 19.88 35.71
N LEU A 15 -14.03 20.22 34.78
CA LEU A 15 -12.59 19.95 34.94
C LEU A 15 -12.03 20.82 36.09
N PRO A 16 -11.26 20.24 37.02
CA PRO A 16 -10.63 21.01 38.09
C PRO A 16 -9.55 21.94 37.51
N ALA A 17 -9.56 23.18 37.99
CA ALA A 17 -8.55 24.19 37.73
C ALA A 17 -7.15 23.68 38.14
N VAL A 18 -6.29 23.47 37.15
CA VAL A 18 -4.86 23.22 37.36
C VAL A 18 -4.23 24.53 37.81
N PRO A 19 -3.58 24.60 38.99
CA PRO A 19 -2.93 25.81 39.45
C PRO A 19 -1.77 26.16 38.50
N ALA A 20 -1.84 27.39 37.98
CA ALA A 20 -0.73 28.07 37.37
C ALA A 20 0.41 28.20 38.38
N SER A 21 1.61 27.81 37.97
CA SER A 21 2.93 28.34 38.37
C SER A 21 3.94 27.22 38.55
N LEU A 22 4.71 26.95 37.49
CA LEU A 22 6.14 26.66 37.61
C LEU A 22 6.81 27.34 36.43
N GLU A 23 7.52 28.43 36.73
CA GLU A 23 8.40 29.11 35.81
C GLU A 23 9.41 28.10 35.25
N PRO A 24 9.58 27.98 33.92
CA PRO A 24 10.70 27.26 33.38
C PRO A 24 11.96 28.10 33.64
N ALA A 25 12.77 27.64 34.58
CA ALA A 25 14.15 28.08 34.69
C ALA A 25 14.83 27.86 33.33
N THR A 26 15.06 28.95 32.60
CA THR A 26 15.92 28.98 31.42
C THR A 26 17.32 28.58 31.87
N ARG A 27 17.61 27.29 31.78
CA ARG A 27 18.97 26.77 31.80
C ARG A 27 19.20 26.22 30.40
N GLU A 28 19.87 27.01 29.58
CA GLU A 28 20.38 26.57 28.29
C GLU A 28 21.17 25.27 28.50
N PRO A 29 20.77 24.14 27.90
CA PRO A 29 21.70 23.06 27.74
C PRO A 29 22.73 23.53 26.72
N ASP A 30 23.98 23.67 27.15
CA ASP A 30 25.15 23.55 26.29
C ASP A 30 25.04 22.20 25.55
N VAL A 31 24.35 22.20 24.41
CA VAL A 31 24.36 21.08 23.49
C VAL A 31 25.70 21.15 22.77
N GLN A 32 26.73 20.59 23.43
CA GLN A 32 27.87 20.09 22.69
C GLN A 32 27.32 19.13 21.62
N PRO A 33 27.69 19.30 20.34
CA PRO A 33 27.35 18.31 19.34
C PRO A 33 28.05 17.01 19.78
N LEU A 34 27.27 16.05 20.27
CA LEU A 34 27.64 14.65 20.31
C LEU A 34 27.75 14.19 18.86
N GLY A 35 28.84 14.60 18.22
CA GLY A 35 29.38 13.97 17.03
C GLY A 35 29.55 12.52 17.41
N ASN A 36 28.68 11.69 16.87
CA ASN A 36 28.61 10.28 17.17
C ASN A 36 29.93 9.69 16.62
N PRO A 37 30.93 9.36 17.48
CA PRO A 37 32.28 9.05 17.00
C PRO A 37 32.30 7.78 16.16
N ALA A 38 31.25 6.94 16.27
CA ALA A 38 31.06 5.78 15.41
C ALA A 38 30.82 6.18 13.94
N VAL A 39 30.04 7.24 13.67
CA VAL A 39 29.72 7.69 12.30
C VAL A 39 30.93 8.39 11.67
N ASP A 40 31.59 9.26 12.43
CA ASP A 40 32.79 9.97 11.97
C ASP A 40 33.98 9.03 11.75
N VAL A 41 34.15 7.97 12.56
CA VAL A 41 35.19 6.97 12.34
C VAL A 41 34.90 6.10 11.12
N THR A 42 33.64 5.70 10.85
CA THR A 42 33.31 5.03 9.58
C THR A 42 33.51 5.93 8.37
N MET A 43 33.17 7.22 8.46
CA MET A 43 33.29 8.16 7.35
C MET A 43 34.75 8.56 7.10
N ALA A 44 35.58 8.66 8.14
CA ALA A 44 37.03 8.84 8.05
C ALA A 44 37.75 7.57 7.56
N ALA A 45 37.31 6.38 7.96
CA ALA A 45 37.84 5.11 7.46
C ALA A 45 37.47 4.89 5.97
N LEU A 46 36.24 5.25 5.56
CA LEU A 46 35.83 5.24 4.15
C LEU A 46 36.60 6.25 3.30
N LYS A 47 36.85 7.47 3.81
CA LYS A 47 37.71 8.45 3.13
C LYS A 47 39.18 7.99 3.07
N GLY A 48 39.67 7.33 4.11
CA GLY A 48 41.02 6.74 4.13
C GLY A 48 41.18 5.57 3.15
N LEU A 49 40.15 4.73 3.00
CA LEU A 49 40.12 3.64 2.01
C LEU A 49 39.91 4.14 0.57
N ALA A 50 39.09 5.18 0.38
CA ALA A 50 38.88 5.82 -0.93
C ALA A 50 40.14 6.54 -1.43
N GLY A 51 41.03 6.98 -0.53
CA GLY A 51 42.33 7.57 -0.89
C GLY A 51 43.40 6.55 -1.33
N MET A 52 43.20 5.25 -1.10
CA MET A 52 44.15 4.19 -1.47
C MET A 52 43.72 3.33 -2.67
N VAL A 53 42.48 3.47 -3.14
CA VAL A 53 41.95 2.66 -4.26
C VAL A 53 41.63 3.58 -5.44
N PRO A 54 42.40 3.56 -6.54
CA PRO A 54 42.20 4.43 -7.71
C PRO A 54 40.85 4.23 -8.44
N PHE A 55 40.01 3.31 -7.98
CA PHE A 55 38.67 3.03 -8.51
C PHE A 55 37.52 3.52 -7.61
N ALA A 56 37.79 4.08 -6.42
CA ALA A 56 36.75 4.56 -5.52
C ALA A 56 35.99 5.78 -6.06
N GLY A 57 36.65 6.65 -6.84
CA GLY A 57 36.00 7.79 -7.51
C GLY A 57 34.94 7.35 -8.53
N VAL A 58 35.23 6.31 -9.31
CA VAL A 58 34.27 5.73 -10.28
C VAL A 58 33.09 5.07 -9.57
N ALA A 59 33.32 4.41 -8.43
CA ALA A 59 32.24 3.79 -7.66
C ALA A 59 31.26 4.80 -7.06
N ILE A 60 31.74 5.97 -6.62
CA ILE A 60 30.90 7.06 -6.10
C ILE A 60 30.06 7.67 -7.23
N GLU A 61 30.67 7.96 -8.38
CA GLU A 61 29.94 8.48 -9.56
C GLU A 61 28.87 7.51 -10.07
N VAL A 62 29.16 6.20 -10.08
CA VAL A 62 28.18 5.18 -10.46
C VAL A 62 27.05 5.07 -9.43
N ALA A 63 27.36 5.17 -8.13
CA ALA A 63 26.34 5.16 -7.08
C ALA A 63 25.41 6.38 -7.17
N GLU A 64 25.97 7.58 -7.42
CA GLU A 64 25.19 8.81 -7.63
C GLU A 64 24.32 8.71 -8.88
N ALA A 65 24.85 8.18 -9.99
CA ALA A 65 24.08 7.98 -11.22
C ALA A 65 22.94 6.97 -11.04
N LEU A 66 23.15 5.91 -10.25
CA LEU A 66 22.11 4.94 -9.93
C LEU A 66 21.02 5.55 -9.04
N GLU A 67 21.40 6.33 -8.04
CA GLU A 67 20.44 7.01 -7.16
C GLU A 67 19.64 8.07 -7.92
N ALA A 68 20.27 8.84 -8.80
CA ALA A 68 19.60 9.79 -9.68
C ALA A 68 18.53 9.10 -10.56
N ARG A 69 18.85 7.93 -11.12
CA ARG A 69 17.87 7.13 -11.89
C ARG A 69 16.73 6.59 -11.02
N LYS A 70 17.01 6.19 -9.77
CA LYS A 70 15.95 5.78 -8.82
C LYS A 70 15.03 6.94 -8.50
N GLN A 71 15.60 8.12 -8.25
CA GLN A 71 14.83 9.35 -7.99
C GLN A 71 13.97 9.76 -9.18
N GLU A 72 14.52 9.71 -10.40
CA GLU A 72 13.76 10.00 -11.62
C GLU A 72 12.53 9.09 -11.76
N ARG A 73 12.68 7.79 -11.50
CA ARG A 73 11.56 6.84 -11.55
C ARG A 73 10.52 7.09 -10.46
N ARG A 74 10.97 7.43 -9.25
CA ARG A 74 10.09 7.85 -8.15
C ARG A 74 9.29 9.09 -8.50
N LEU A 75 9.91 10.08 -9.13
CA LEU A 75 9.23 11.28 -9.61
C LEU A 75 8.16 10.93 -10.65
N ARG A 76 8.49 10.09 -11.64
CA ARG A 76 7.50 9.62 -12.63
C ARG A 76 6.32 8.89 -11.99
N TYR A 77 6.57 8.09 -10.94
CA TYR A 77 5.49 7.45 -10.19
C TYR A 77 4.55 8.47 -9.53
N VAL A 78 5.11 9.52 -8.91
CA VAL A 78 4.32 10.60 -8.30
C VAL A 78 3.51 11.33 -9.38
N GLU A 79 4.14 11.70 -10.50
CA GLU A 79 3.48 12.36 -11.62
C GLU A 79 2.32 11.54 -12.17
N GLU A 80 2.53 10.24 -12.39
CA GLU A 80 1.49 9.34 -12.90
C GLU A 80 0.37 9.10 -11.89
N SER A 81 0.70 9.01 -10.59
CA SER A 81 -0.31 8.88 -9.54
C SER A 81 -1.19 10.14 -9.46
N VAL A 82 -0.59 11.34 -9.49
CA VAL A 82 -1.32 12.62 -9.49
C VAL A 82 -2.18 12.79 -10.75
N LYS A 83 -1.63 12.43 -11.91
CA LYS A 83 -2.34 12.47 -13.20
C LYS A 83 -3.57 11.57 -13.20
N ARG A 84 -3.45 10.33 -12.68
CA ARG A 84 -4.56 9.38 -12.58
C ARG A 84 -5.65 9.85 -11.62
N LEU A 85 -5.25 10.49 -10.54
CA LEU A 85 -6.16 11.12 -9.57
C LEU A 85 -6.74 12.46 -10.06
N ARG A 86 -6.57 12.77 -11.36
CA ARG A 86 -7.15 13.92 -12.08
C ARG A 86 -6.88 15.28 -11.41
N GLY A 87 -5.73 15.43 -10.76
CA GLY A 87 -5.34 16.69 -10.13
C GLY A 87 -6.06 17.00 -8.82
N GLN A 88 -6.77 16.04 -8.21
CA GLN A 88 -7.36 16.20 -6.88
C GLN A 88 -6.33 15.96 -5.76
N ALA A 89 -5.19 16.67 -5.82
CA ALA A 89 -4.08 16.45 -4.89
C ALA A 89 -4.51 16.61 -3.42
N GLU A 90 -5.40 17.56 -3.14
CA GLU A 90 -5.93 17.85 -1.81
C GLU A 90 -6.83 16.72 -1.27
N ASP A 91 -7.64 16.12 -2.14
CA ASP A 91 -8.50 15.00 -1.76
C ASP A 91 -7.66 13.75 -1.46
N VAL A 92 -6.61 13.54 -2.25
CA VAL A 92 -5.64 12.44 -2.06
C VAL A 92 -4.87 12.62 -0.76
N GLU A 93 -4.37 13.83 -0.49
CA GLU A 93 -3.70 14.16 0.77
C GLU A 93 -4.62 13.89 1.96
N ARG A 94 -5.88 14.36 1.90
CA ARG A 94 -6.86 14.13 2.96
C ARG A 94 -7.13 12.65 3.18
N ARG A 95 -7.23 11.85 2.11
CA ARG A 95 -7.45 10.40 2.20
C ARG A 95 -6.24 9.67 2.76
N LEU A 96 -5.03 10.00 2.30
CA LEU A 96 -3.79 9.43 2.85
C LEU A 96 -3.67 9.73 4.34
N ARG A 97 -4.01 10.95 4.78
CA ARG A 97 -4.02 11.30 6.21
C ARG A 97 -5.06 10.54 7.02
N GLY A 98 -6.20 10.20 6.41
CA GLY A 98 -7.32 9.51 7.08
C GLY A 98 -7.26 7.99 7.03
N ASP A 99 -6.46 7.41 6.13
CA ASP A 99 -6.37 5.97 5.87
C ASP A 99 -4.90 5.52 5.91
N SER A 100 -4.51 4.87 7.00
CA SER A 100 -3.17 4.35 7.21
C SER A 100 -2.80 3.24 6.23
N GLY A 101 -3.78 2.41 5.81
CA GLY A 101 -3.55 1.34 4.84
C GLY A 101 -3.27 1.92 3.45
N LEU A 102 -4.02 2.93 3.04
CA LEU A 102 -3.77 3.63 1.78
C LEU A 102 -2.41 4.36 1.79
N SER A 103 -2.04 4.97 2.91
CA SER A 103 -0.71 5.59 3.07
C SER A 103 0.44 4.59 2.96
N GLU A 104 0.30 3.43 3.61
CA GLU A 104 1.29 2.36 3.52
C GLU A 104 1.40 1.83 2.08
N LEU A 105 0.25 1.62 1.41
CA LEU A 105 0.21 1.19 0.01
C LEU A 105 0.90 2.20 -0.91
N TRP A 106 0.64 3.50 -0.71
CA TRP A 106 1.29 4.56 -1.48
C TRP A 106 2.80 4.56 -1.28
N LEU A 107 3.26 4.48 -0.03
CA LEU A 107 4.69 4.47 0.30
C LEU A 107 5.40 3.25 -0.31
N ARG A 108 4.75 2.09 -0.25
CA ARG A 108 5.26 0.85 -0.86
C ARG A 108 5.36 1.00 -2.38
N GLY A 109 4.32 1.49 -3.06
CA GLY A 109 4.36 1.77 -4.49
C GLY A 109 5.47 2.77 -4.88
N PHE A 110 5.66 3.80 -4.06
CA PHE A 110 6.76 4.76 -4.24
C PHE A 110 8.13 4.11 -4.12
N GLN A 111 8.35 3.24 -3.12
CA GLN A 111 9.61 2.50 -2.97
C GLN A 111 9.85 1.56 -4.16
N ALA A 112 8.85 0.76 -4.53
CA ALA A 112 8.88 -0.18 -5.66
C ALA A 112 9.19 0.51 -7.00
N SER A 113 8.69 1.72 -7.21
CA SER A 113 8.95 2.50 -8.43
C SER A 113 10.44 2.81 -8.62
N GLY A 114 11.21 2.94 -7.54
CA GLY A 114 12.66 3.13 -7.60
C GLY A 114 13.37 1.96 -8.27
N GLU A 115 12.81 0.76 -8.20
CA GLU A 115 13.38 -0.47 -8.76
C GLU A 115 12.76 -0.85 -10.11
N ALA A 116 11.65 -0.21 -10.49
CA ALA A 116 10.95 -0.49 -11.74
C ALA A 116 11.84 -0.22 -12.96
N ARG A 117 12.21 -1.26 -13.70
CA ARG A 117 13.12 -1.14 -14.85
C ARG A 117 12.47 -0.58 -16.12
N TRP A 118 11.14 -0.53 -16.20
CA TRP A 118 10.39 -0.01 -17.35
C TRP A 118 9.16 0.79 -16.93
N SER A 119 8.67 1.64 -17.85
CA SER A 119 7.61 2.63 -17.58
C SER A 119 6.27 1.98 -17.23
N ASP A 120 5.86 0.94 -17.95
CA ASP A 120 4.58 0.24 -17.72
C ASP A 120 4.44 -0.30 -16.29
N LYS A 121 5.53 -0.71 -15.65
CA LYS A 121 5.52 -1.13 -14.25
C LYS A 121 5.21 0.05 -13.34
N ILE A 122 5.78 1.22 -13.58
CA ILE A 122 5.45 2.46 -12.85
C ILE A 122 3.98 2.82 -13.05
N HIS A 123 3.47 2.74 -14.28
CA HIS A 123 2.06 3.00 -14.56
C HIS A 123 1.12 2.02 -13.86
N ALA A 124 1.50 0.74 -13.76
CA ALA A 124 0.73 -0.29 -13.08
C ALA A 124 0.72 -0.06 -11.55
N LEU A 125 1.88 0.22 -10.94
CA LEU A 125 1.98 0.57 -9.52
C LEU A 125 1.07 1.77 -9.18
N ALA A 126 1.12 2.84 -9.99
CA ALA A 126 0.28 4.02 -9.80
C ALA A 126 -1.23 3.73 -9.97
N ALA A 127 -1.58 2.83 -10.89
CA ALA A 127 -2.98 2.42 -11.10
C ALA A 127 -3.56 1.65 -9.91
N VAL A 128 -2.75 0.83 -9.22
CA VAL A 128 -3.19 0.13 -8.00
C VAL A 128 -3.55 1.13 -6.90
N VAL A 129 -2.70 2.14 -6.71
CA VAL A 129 -2.96 3.19 -5.71
C VAL A 129 -4.20 4.00 -6.06
N GLU A 130 -4.40 4.35 -7.33
CA GLU A 130 -5.62 5.05 -7.75
C GLU A 130 -6.88 4.18 -7.57
N ALA A 131 -6.83 2.90 -7.90
CA ALA A 131 -7.95 1.98 -7.69
C ALA A 131 -8.30 1.82 -6.20
N ALA A 132 -7.28 1.70 -5.34
CA ALA A 132 -7.46 1.63 -3.89
C ALA A 132 -7.93 2.97 -3.30
N ALA A 133 -7.37 4.08 -3.80
CA ALA A 133 -7.73 5.41 -3.36
C ALA A 133 -9.17 5.72 -3.73
N THR A 134 -9.65 5.40 -4.93
CA THR A 134 -11.04 5.67 -5.34
C THR A 134 -12.03 4.77 -4.59
N GLY A 135 -11.64 3.52 -4.29
CA GLY A 135 -12.51 2.51 -3.66
C GLY A 135 -13.50 1.88 -4.63
N ASP A 136 -13.37 2.15 -5.94
CA ASP A 136 -14.31 1.69 -6.96
C ASP A 136 -14.17 0.20 -7.29
N ARG A 137 -12.95 -0.35 -7.19
CA ARG A 137 -12.64 -1.70 -7.67
C ARG A 137 -11.69 -2.49 -6.78
N LEU A 138 -11.05 -1.84 -5.82
CA LEU A 138 -9.99 -2.41 -5.02
C LEU A 138 -10.01 -1.74 -3.64
N ASP A 139 -9.96 -2.53 -2.57
CA ASP A 139 -9.68 -2.00 -1.24
C ASP A 139 -8.16 -1.95 -0.98
N ALA A 140 -7.74 -1.33 0.12
CA ALA A 140 -6.31 -1.21 0.44
C ALA A 140 -5.62 -2.58 0.59
N SER A 141 -6.30 -3.56 1.20
CA SER A 141 -5.75 -4.91 1.42
C SER A 141 -5.45 -5.64 0.10
N SER A 142 -6.43 -5.65 -0.81
CA SER A 142 -6.29 -6.19 -2.17
C SER A 142 -5.26 -5.40 -2.97
N GLY A 143 -5.16 -4.09 -2.72
CA GLY A 143 -4.10 -3.21 -3.20
C GLY A 143 -2.70 -3.72 -2.85
N HIS A 144 -2.45 -4.10 -1.60
CA HIS A 144 -1.15 -4.61 -1.18
C HIS A 144 -0.76 -5.92 -1.89
N VAL A 145 -1.73 -6.82 -2.10
CA VAL A 145 -1.49 -8.07 -2.85
C VAL A 145 -1.12 -7.75 -4.29
N MET A 146 -1.89 -6.89 -4.96
CA MET A 146 -1.63 -6.50 -6.35
C MET A 146 -0.28 -5.77 -6.48
N MET A 147 0.06 -4.91 -5.53
CA MET A 147 1.36 -4.23 -5.48
C MET A 147 2.51 -5.23 -5.43
N GLY A 148 2.41 -6.24 -4.56
CA GLY A 148 3.42 -7.31 -4.46
C GLY A 148 3.58 -8.10 -5.77
N VAL A 149 2.47 -8.45 -6.43
CA VAL A 149 2.52 -9.12 -7.74
C VAL A 149 3.26 -8.24 -8.76
N ILE A 150 2.95 -6.94 -8.82
CA ILE A 150 3.58 -6.02 -9.78
C ILE A 150 5.06 -5.83 -9.46
N GLU A 151 5.44 -5.74 -8.18
CA GLU A 151 6.82 -5.68 -7.70
C GLU A 151 7.66 -6.85 -8.24
N ASP A 152 7.08 -8.05 -8.34
CA ASP A 152 7.76 -9.25 -8.84
C ASP A 152 7.61 -9.47 -10.36
N LEU A 153 6.85 -8.62 -11.06
CA LEU A 153 6.73 -8.73 -12.51
C LEU A 153 8.05 -8.38 -13.21
N GLU A 154 8.50 -9.32 -14.04
CA GLU A 154 9.60 -9.22 -15.01
C GLU A 154 9.03 -9.11 -16.44
N PRO A 155 9.79 -8.61 -17.45
CA PRO A 155 9.21 -8.33 -18.76
C PRO A 155 8.73 -9.63 -19.43
N LEU A 156 9.42 -10.74 -19.13
CA LEU A 156 9.04 -12.08 -19.54
C LEU A 156 7.66 -12.47 -19.00
N HIS A 157 7.34 -12.14 -17.74
CA HIS A 157 6.03 -12.42 -17.16
C HIS A 157 4.92 -11.65 -17.91
N VAL A 158 5.18 -10.38 -18.24
CA VAL A 158 4.23 -9.56 -19.02
C VAL A 158 4.00 -10.16 -20.41
N GLN A 159 5.06 -10.60 -21.09
CA GLN A 159 4.94 -11.23 -22.41
C GLN A 159 4.08 -12.49 -22.36
N VAL A 160 4.32 -13.37 -21.38
CA VAL A 160 3.52 -14.59 -21.20
C VAL A 160 2.05 -14.27 -20.96
N LEU A 161 1.75 -13.26 -20.13
CA LEU A 161 0.36 -12.85 -19.87
C LEU A 161 -0.32 -12.30 -21.12
N LEU A 162 0.40 -11.56 -21.96
CA LEU A 162 -0.13 -11.06 -23.25
C LEU A 162 -0.40 -12.21 -24.22
N ASP A 163 0.46 -13.22 -24.27
CA ASP A 163 0.28 -14.39 -25.12
C ASP A 163 -0.95 -15.20 -24.69
N VAL A 164 -1.12 -15.42 -23.39
CA VAL A 164 -2.32 -16.10 -22.82
C VAL A 164 -3.58 -15.30 -23.11
N TYR A 165 -3.55 -13.97 -22.94
CA TYR A 165 -4.69 -13.11 -23.24
C TYR A 165 -5.04 -13.16 -24.73
N ALA A 166 -4.05 -13.08 -25.61
CA ALA A 166 -4.25 -13.18 -27.06
C ALA A 166 -4.86 -14.53 -27.45
N GLU A 167 -4.44 -15.63 -26.83
CA GLU A 167 -5.01 -16.95 -27.06
C GLU A 167 -6.46 -17.06 -26.56
N ALA A 168 -6.75 -16.57 -25.35
CA ALA A 168 -8.11 -16.53 -24.80
C ALA A 168 -9.08 -15.70 -25.67
N GLN A 169 -8.59 -14.62 -26.30
CA GLN A 169 -9.38 -13.80 -27.24
C GLN A 169 -9.56 -14.45 -28.61
N ARG A 170 -8.75 -15.46 -28.97
CA ARG A 170 -8.93 -16.26 -30.21
C ARG A 170 -9.89 -17.42 -30.00
N GLU A 171 -10.14 -17.81 -28.76
CA GLU A 171 -11.02 -18.92 -28.40
C GLU A 171 -12.56 -18.66 -28.39
N PRO A 172 -13.13 -17.45 -28.61
CA PRO A 172 -14.59 -17.27 -28.59
C PRO A 172 -15.32 -17.89 -29.79
N ALA A 173 -14.61 -18.50 -30.75
CA ALA A 173 -15.20 -19.15 -31.93
C ALA A 173 -15.22 -20.70 -31.88
N ARG A 174 -14.71 -21.35 -30.82
CA ARG A 174 -14.65 -22.84 -30.76
C ARG A 174 -15.57 -23.49 -29.72
N GLN A 175 -16.28 -22.72 -28.89
CA GLN A 175 -17.28 -23.25 -27.95
C GLN A 175 -18.72 -23.08 -28.48
N GLU A 176 -18.98 -23.55 -29.70
CA GLU A 176 -20.33 -23.96 -30.13
C GLU A 176 -20.47 -25.50 -30.20
N VAL A 177 -19.52 -26.24 -29.61
CA VAL A 177 -19.59 -27.71 -29.56
C VAL A 177 -19.96 -28.16 -28.15
N GLY A 178 -21.26 -28.38 -27.96
CA GLY A 178 -21.80 -29.22 -26.90
C GLY A 178 -21.93 -28.54 -25.53
N ARG A 179 -23.04 -27.84 -25.31
CA ARG A 179 -23.58 -27.70 -23.94
C ARG A 179 -23.60 -29.10 -23.30
N PRO A 180 -22.91 -29.35 -22.19
CA PRO A 180 -23.11 -30.59 -21.45
C PRO A 180 -24.57 -30.61 -21.02
N ASP A 181 -25.28 -31.67 -21.40
CA ASP A 181 -26.68 -31.85 -21.08
C ASP A 181 -26.82 -32.20 -19.58
N TRP A 182 -26.73 -31.19 -18.72
CA TRP A 182 -26.88 -31.34 -17.26
C TRP A 182 -28.31 -31.74 -16.85
N GLN A 183 -29.25 -31.89 -17.80
CA GLN A 183 -30.61 -32.33 -17.54
C GLN A 183 -30.72 -33.85 -17.26
N GLY A 184 -29.63 -34.61 -17.41
CA GLY A 184 -29.60 -36.06 -17.13
C GLY A 184 -29.35 -36.46 -15.67
N LEU A 185 -28.97 -35.53 -14.78
CA LEU A 185 -28.82 -35.85 -13.35
C LEU A 185 -30.17 -35.80 -12.65
N GLY A 186 -30.95 -36.85 -12.97
CA GLY A 186 -32.22 -37.16 -12.36
C GLY A 186 -32.15 -37.10 -10.84
N ARG A 187 -32.98 -36.20 -10.30
CA ARG A 187 -33.87 -36.42 -9.16
C ARG A 187 -33.83 -37.86 -8.64
N LYS A 188 -32.97 -38.15 -7.65
CA LYS A 188 -33.31 -39.15 -6.65
C LYS A 188 -34.02 -38.43 -5.52
N THR A 189 -35.34 -38.41 -5.65
CA THR A 189 -36.27 -38.23 -4.54
C THR A 189 -36.05 -39.33 -3.51
N SER A 190 -36.36 -39.00 -2.25
CA SER A 190 -36.60 -39.94 -1.13
C SER A 190 -35.38 -40.51 -0.40
N ARG A 191 -35.06 -39.92 0.77
CA ARG A 191 -35.42 -40.54 2.06
C ARG A 191 -35.27 -39.54 3.20
N SER A 192 -36.38 -39.26 3.85
CA SER A 192 -36.47 -38.55 5.12
C SER A 192 -36.02 -39.49 6.23
N ASP A 193 -34.92 -39.17 6.91
CA ASP A 193 -34.61 -39.72 8.23
C ASP A 193 -34.83 -38.61 9.27
N PRO A 194 -35.71 -38.80 10.27
CA PRO A 194 -35.76 -37.92 11.43
C PRO A 194 -34.87 -38.45 12.57
N ILE A 195 -34.79 -37.67 13.67
CA ILE A 195 -34.36 -38.03 15.04
C ILE A 195 -32.84 -37.77 15.23
N LEU A 196 -32.38 -36.91 16.15
CA LEU A 196 -32.61 -36.92 17.61
C LEU A 196 -32.51 -35.53 18.26
N THR A 197 -33.52 -35.21 19.06
CA THR A 197 -33.54 -34.13 20.05
C THR A 197 -32.69 -34.56 21.25
N VAL A 198 -31.69 -33.76 21.62
CA VAL A 198 -30.91 -33.94 22.86
C VAL A 198 -31.51 -33.05 23.94
N THR A 199 -32.06 -33.65 24.99
CA THR A 199 -32.47 -32.95 26.22
C THR A 199 -31.34 -33.03 27.24
N CYS A 200 -30.82 -31.88 27.67
CA CYS A 200 -29.94 -31.79 28.83
C CYS A 200 -30.77 -31.63 30.11
N SER A 201 -30.67 -32.59 31.03
CA SER A 201 -31.09 -32.42 32.42
C SER A 201 -29.99 -31.73 33.22
N ALA A 202 -30.37 -30.70 33.95
CA ALA A 202 -29.54 -29.98 34.90
C ALA A 202 -29.44 -30.75 36.24
N SER A 203 -28.25 -30.67 36.85
CA SER A 203 -28.00 -30.88 38.27
C SER A 203 -27.13 -29.76 38.78
#